data_AF-A0A640T8Z0-F1
#
_entry.id   AF-A0A640T8Z0-F1
#
_cell.length_a   1.000
_cell.length_b   1.000
_cell.length_c   1.000
_cell.angle_alpha   90.00
_cell.angle_beta   90.00
_cell.angle_gamma   90.00
#
_symmetry.space_group_name_H-M   'P 1'
#
loop_
_entity.id
_entity.type
_entity.pdbx_description
1 polymer ?
#
loop_
_entity_poly.entity_id
_entity_poly.type
_entity_poly.pdbx_seq_one_letter_code
_entity_poly.pdbx_strand_id
1 'polypeptide(L)' 'MAAGHHVNPARWQDAFEGLMSRIAGRLTRVEPRRRTRQLALGLLSDLPRKNCWTIAE' A
#
# COMPACT_ATOMS: atom_id res chain seq x y z
N MET A 1 27.01 -5.57 -14.30
CA MET A 1 26.74 -5.64 -12.85
C MET A 1 25.57 -4.70 -12.57
N ALA A 2 24.33 -5.19 -12.60
CA ALA A 2 23.17 -4.38 -12.26
C ALA A 2 23.11 -4.28 -10.73
N ALA A 3 23.43 -3.11 -10.18
CA ALA A 3 23.18 -2.85 -8.77
C ALA A 3 21.69 -3.08 -8.51
N GLY A 4 21.37 -4.06 -7.65
CA GLY A 4 19.99 -4.29 -7.23
C GLY A 4 19.41 -2.98 -6.73
N HIS A 5 18.37 -2.47 -7.39
CA HIS A 5 17.64 -1.28 -6.96
C HIS A 5 16.87 -1.62 -5.68
N HIS A 6 17.57 -1.74 -4.56
CA HIS A 6 16.95 -1.96 -3.27
C HIS A 6 16.26 -0.66 -2.85
N VAL A 7 14.95 -0.74 -2.69
CA VAL A 7 14.16 0.35 -2.12
C VAL A 7 14.41 0.35 -0.61
N ASN A 8 14.87 1.48 -0.07
CA ASN A 8 14.95 1.66 1.38
C ASN A 8 13.51 1.54 1.96
N PRO A 9 13.25 0.57 2.85
CA PRO A 9 11.91 0.28 3.34
C PRO A 9 11.31 1.43 4.15
N ALA A 10 12.11 2.13 4.95
CA ALA A 10 11.64 3.29 5.73
C ALA A 10 11.22 4.44 4.81
N ARG A 11 12.05 4.76 3.81
CA ARG A 11 11.74 5.80 2.82
C ARG A 11 10.49 5.47 2.00
N TRP A 12 10.31 4.19 1.67
CA TRP A 12 9.10 3.72 0.98
C TRP A 12 7.87 3.83 1.86
N GLN A 13 7.99 3.47 3.14
CA GLN A 13 6.89 3.55 4.09
C GLN A 13 6.44 5.00 4.31
N ASP A 14 7.37 5.95 4.43
CA ASP A 14 7.04 7.39 4.50
C ASP A 14 6.31 7.89 3.24
N ALA A 15 6.78 7.49 2.06
CA ALA A 15 6.13 7.84 0.79
C ALA A 15 4.72 7.24 0.70
N PHE A 16 4.54 6.02 1.18
CA PHE A 16 3.25 5.34 1.26
C PHE A 16 2.29 6.04 2.23
N GLU A 17 2.75 6.42 3.43
CA GLU A 17 1.94 7.21 4.37
C GLU A 17 1.55 8.57 3.78
N GLY A 18 2.48 9.24 3.10
CA GLY A 18 2.20 10.50 2.42
C GLY A 18 1.11 10.37 1.36
N LEU A 19 1.13 9.28 0.57
CA LEU A 19 0.05 8.96 -0.37
C LEU A 19 -1.28 8.71 0.35
N MET A 20 -1.29 7.87 1.38
CA MET A 20 -2.49 7.56 2.15
C MET A 20 -3.11 8.82 2.80
N SER A 21 -2.27 9.74 3.29
CA SER A 21 -2.72 11.02 3.85
C SER A 21 -3.38 11.91 2.80
N ARG A 22 -2.82 11.99 1.59
CA ARG A 22 -3.39 12.79 0.48
C ARG A 22 -4.78 12.31 0.07
N ILE A 23 -5.02 11.01 0.10
CA ILE A 23 -6.31 10.42 -0.26
C ILE A 23 -7.27 10.32 0.94
N ALA A 24 -6.79 10.47 2.17
CA ALA A 24 -7.60 10.35 3.38
C ALA A 24 -8.77 11.35 3.41
N GLY A 25 -8.62 12.54 2.82
CA GLY A 25 -9.70 13.52 2.71
C GLY A 25 -10.88 13.05 1.84
N ARG A 26 -10.65 12.11 0.91
CA ARG A 26 -11.69 11.49 0.07
C ARG A 26 -12.43 10.36 0.78
N LEU A 27 -11.85 9.84 1.86
CA LEU A 27 -12.37 8.73 2.65
C LEU A 27 -12.85 9.29 3.98
N THR A 28 -14.13 9.63 4.09
CA THR A 28 -14.69 10.27 5.29
C THR A 28 -14.74 9.34 6.51
N ARG A 29 -14.77 8.03 6.30
CA ARG A 29 -14.82 7.01 7.36
C ARG A 29 -13.47 6.31 7.54
N VAL A 30 -13.17 5.92 8.79
CA VAL A 30 -11.94 5.19 9.14
C VAL A 30 -11.85 3.82 8.47
N GLU A 31 -12.99 3.14 8.31
CA GLU A 31 -13.06 1.79 7.76
C GLU A 31 -12.62 1.73 6.27
N PRO A 32 -13.15 2.59 5.36
CA PRO A 32 -12.62 2.74 4.01
C PRO A 32 -11.12 3.08 3.96
N ARG A 33 -10.61 3.92 4.88
CA ARG A 33 -9.18 4.25 4.93
C ARG A 33 -8.32 3.03 5.19
N ARG A 34 -8.72 2.20 6.17
CA ARG A 34 -8.01 0.94 6.50
C ARG A 34 -8.07 -0.04 5.33
N ARG A 35 -9.24 -0.19 4.70
CA ARG A 35 -9.42 -1.10 3.57
C ARG A 35 -8.61 -0.68 2.33
N THR A 36 -8.61 0.61 1.98
CA THR A 36 -7.78 1.12 0.86
C THR A 36 -6.29 0.91 1.13
N ARG A 37 -5.85 1.11 2.38
CA ARG A 37 -4.47 0.86 2.78
C ARG A 37 -4.06 -0.59 2.58
N GLN A 38 -4.85 -1.53 3.11
CA GLN A 38 -4.61 -2.96 2.97
C GLN A 38 -4.60 -3.36 1.50
N LEU A 39 -5.58 -2.89 0.72
CA LEU A 39 -5.64 -3.15 -0.72
C LEU A 39 -4.37 -2.68 -1.45
N ALA A 40 -3.87 -1.47 -1.16
CA ALA A 40 -2.66 -0.94 -1.79
C ALA A 40 -1.39 -1.72 -1.42
N LEU A 41 -1.23 -2.07 -0.13
CA LEU A 41 -0.13 -2.93 0.32
C LEU A 41 -0.19 -4.31 -0.32
N GLY A 42 -1.40 -4.86 -0.37
CA GLY A 42 -1.71 -6.10 -1.07
C GLY A 42 -1.25 -5.99 -2.51
N LEU A 43 -1.74 -5.04 -3.30
CA LEU A 43 -1.32 -4.84 -4.71
C LEU A 43 0.19 -4.73 -4.91
N LEU A 44 0.93 -4.16 -3.96
CA LEU A 44 2.38 -3.96 -4.03
C LEU A 44 3.23 -5.15 -3.53
N SER A 45 2.65 -6.13 -2.84
CA SER A 45 3.37 -7.35 -2.44
C SER A 45 3.84 -8.19 -3.65
N ASP A 46 4.49 -9.33 -3.47
CA ASP A 46 4.88 -10.20 -4.60
C ASP A 46 3.88 -11.37 -4.83
N LEU A 47 2.63 -11.25 -4.35
CA LEU A 47 1.66 -12.35 -4.53
C LEU A 47 1.24 -12.52 -6.01
N PRO A 48 1.20 -13.76 -6.52
CA PRO A 48 1.03 -14.08 -7.94
C PRO A 48 -0.34 -13.68 -8.54
N ARG A 49 -1.36 -13.44 -7.71
CA ARG A 49 -2.68 -12.94 -8.12
C ARG A 49 -3.34 -12.25 -6.95
N LYS A 50 -3.78 -11.00 -7.13
CA LYS A 50 -4.33 -10.20 -6.02
C LYS A 50 -5.65 -9.56 -6.39
N ASN A 51 -6.68 -9.96 -5.68
CA ASN A 51 -7.96 -9.27 -5.62
C ASN A 51 -8.22 -8.85 -4.17
N CYS A 52 -9.27 -8.07 -3.96
CA CYS A 52 -9.64 -7.59 -2.62
C CYS A 52 -9.96 -8.72 -1.62
N TRP A 53 -10.28 -9.93 -2.10
CA TRP A 53 -10.51 -11.11 -1.26
C TRP A 53 -9.20 -11.69 -0.72
N THR A 54 -8.22 -11.96 -1.59
CA THR A 54 -6.90 -12.53 -1.21
C THR A 54 -6.09 -11.61 -0.30
N ILE A 55 -6.38 -10.30 -0.29
CA ILE A 55 -5.71 -9.33 0.59
C ILE A 55 -6.42 -9.19 1.95
N ALA A 56 -7.67 -9.64 2.05
CA ALA A 56 -8.48 -9.54 3.26
C ALA A 56 -8.36 -10.77 4.19
N GLU A 57 -7.72 -11.84 3.72
CA GLU A 57 -7.44 -13.09 4.43
C GLU A 57 -6.01 -13.06 5.00
#